data_AF-A0A6L9G8V6-F1
#
_entry.id   AF-A0A6L9G8V6-F1
#
_cell.length_a   1.000
_cell.length_b   1.000
_cell.length_c   1.000
_cell.angle_alpha   90.00
_cell.angle_beta   90.00
_cell.angle_gamma   90.00
#
_symmetry.space_group_name_H-M   'P 1'
#
loop_
_entity.id
_entity.type
_entity.pdbx_description
1 polymer ?
#
loop_
_entity_poly.entity_id
_entity_poly.type
_entity_poly.pdbx_seq_one_letter_code
_entity_poly.pdbx_strand_id
1 'polypeptide(L)'
;MGPDALRKPYYTKGASPLSWAVAVIAPIVAIAVSAASVGASVLPFLVVSCVAGIVFGTLVFYYLSPNWAKVALAVVFFGGMAALSLSGSRWLGGMPVGLLGSITGAILGAHLRYFTDHRHARRPNRGAATLLVQWSNGRKEYEEREATAESLEEKIISLDGKTATIVSALRGPARMDFCGDARGAMVVFYNPDTTDEGHWSFLASPGVVGPSLDVVIGDLKGSYARRETTTLEPALVAARRFASAGDADSSLSWKTSPDVLDRRPLPM
;
A
#
# COMPACT_ATOMS: atom_id res chain seq x y z
N MET A 1 10.76 -29.97 4.16
CA MET A 1 9.91 -28.98 4.86
C MET A 1 10.57 -27.63 4.67
N GLY A 2 10.16 -26.90 3.62
CA GLY A 2 10.70 -25.57 3.35
C GLY A 2 10.09 -24.57 4.34
N PRO A 3 10.84 -23.56 4.81
CA PRO A 3 10.23 -22.49 5.58
C PRO A 3 9.27 -21.76 4.64
N ASP A 4 7.97 -21.94 4.89
CA ASP A 4 6.91 -21.08 4.39
C ASP A 4 7.27 -19.66 4.83
N ALA A 5 7.99 -18.96 3.95
CA ALA A 5 8.12 -17.53 4.02
C ALA A 5 6.70 -17.00 4.00
N LEU A 6 6.24 -16.58 5.18
CA LEU A 6 5.03 -15.80 5.40
C LEU A 6 4.98 -14.69 4.35
N ARG A 7 4.40 -14.99 3.19
CA ARG A 7 4.04 -14.01 2.18
C ARG A 7 3.00 -13.16 2.88
N LYS A 8 3.43 -12.03 3.44
CA LYS A 8 2.51 -11.00 3.91
C LYS A 8 1.56 -10.73 2.75
N PRO A 9 0.26 -10.72 3.00
CA PRO A 9 -0.73 -10.60 1.93
C PRO A 9 -0.48 -9.31 1.17
N TYR A 10 -0.50 -9.40 -0.16
CA TYR A 10 -0.60 -8.27 -1.06
C TYR A 10 -1.84 -7.46 -0.65
N TYR A 11 -1.65 -6.41 0.12
CA TYR A 11 -2.68 -5.39 0.28
C TYR A 11 -2.66 -4.60 -1.02
N THR A 12 -3.68 -4.78 -1.84
CA THR A 12 -3.88 -3.91 -3.00
C THR A 12 -3.90 -2.47 -2.48
N LYS A 13 -3.02 -1.62 -3.05
CA LYS A 13 -3.09 -0.15 -2.91
C LYS A 13 -4.55 0.27 -2.89
N GLY A 14 -4.90 1.22 -2.02
CA GLY A 14 -6.27 1.66 -1.73
C GLY A 14 -7.19 1.54 -2.95
N ALA A 15 -8.36 0.92 -2.74
CA ALA A 15 -9.25 0.49 -3.81
C ALA A 15 -9.35 1.56 -4.92
N SER A 16 -9.11 1.16 -6.17
CA SER A 16 -9.13 2.08 -7.31
C SER A 16 -10.44 2.86 -7.37
N PRO A 17 -10.50 4.05 -8.00
CA PRO A 17 -11.76 4.78 -8.19
C PRO A 17 -12.86 3.91 -8.82
N LEU A 18 -12.47 3.00 -9.72
CA LEU A 18 -13.37 2.01 -10.31
C LEU A 18 -13.89 1.01 -9.27
N SER A 19 -13.03 0.50 -8.39
CA SER A 19 -13.43 -0.40 -7.30
C SER A 19 -14.43 0.27 -6.35
N TRP A 20 -14.24 1.55 -6.04
CA TRP A 20 -15.19 2.34 -5.25
C TRP A 20 -16.52 2.57 -5.97
N ALA A 21 -16.47 2.91 -7.26
CA ALA A 21 -17.68 3.06 -8.07
C ALA A 21 -18.48 1.74 -8.10
N VAL A 22 -17.81 0.60 -8.31
CA VAL A 22 -18.46 -0.73 -8.28
C VAL A 22 -19.02 -1.03 -6.90
N ALA A 23 -18.28 -0.75 -5.83
CA ALA A 23 -18.71 -0.99 -4.45
C ALA A 23 -19.97 -0.19 -4.08
N VAL A 24 -20.14 1.02 -4.59
CA VAL A 24 -21.33 1.84 -4.29
C VAL A 24 -22.48 1.50 -5.23
N ILE A 25 -22.22 1.34 -6.52
CA ILE A 25 -23.27 1.16 -7.54
C ILE A 25 -23.88 -0.24 -7.46
N ALA A 26 -23.07 -1.28 -7.26
CA ALA A 26 -23.58 -2.66 -7.34
C ALA A 26 -24.66 -2.99 -6.29
N PRO A 27 -24.55 -2.61 -5.00
CA PRO A 27 -25.62 -2.82 -4.03
C PRO A 27 -26.90 -2.05 -4.37
N ILE A 28 -26.77 -0.80 -4.86
CA ILE A 28 -27.93 0.03 -5.24
C ILE A 28 -28.69 -0.62 -6.41
N VAL A 29 -27.96 -1.03 -7.44
CA VAL A 29 -28.54 -1.72 -8.61
C VAL A 29 -29.19 -3.03 -8.17
N ALA A 30 -28.54 -3.80 -7.29
CA ALA A 30 -29.11 -5.06 -6.81
C ALA A 30 -30.40 -4.85 -5.99
N ILE A 31 -30.46 -3.80 -5.16
CA ILE A 31 -31.69 -3.44 -4.43
C ILE A 31 -32.79 -3.07 -5.43
N ALA A 32 -32.49 -2.24 -6.43
CA ALA A 32 -33.45 -1.80 -7.44
C ALA A 32 -34.00 -2.97 -8.27
N VAL A 33 -33.12 -3.83 -8.78
CA VAL A 33 -33.50 -5.02 -9.57
C VAL A 33 -34.32 -6.01 -8.73
N SER A 34 -33.93 -6.25 -7.47
CA SER A 34 -34.66 -7.15 -6.58
C SER A 34 -36.04 -6.60 -6.21
N ALA A 35 -36.14 -5.29 -5.93
CA ALA A 35 -37.41 -4.64 -5.64
C ALA A 35 -38.33 -4.62 -6.87
N ALA A 36 -37.79 -4.43 -8.08
CA ALA A 36 -38.56 -4.51 -9.32
C ALA A 36 -39.08 -5.93 -9.61
N SER A 37 -38.28 -6.95 -9.28
CA SER A 37 -38.62 -8.36 -9.56
C SER A 37 -39.59 -8.97 -8.55
N VAL A 38 -39.51 -8.57 -7.27
CA VAL A 38 -40.29 -9.17 -6.17
C VAL A 38 -41.39 -8.24 -5.66
N GLY A 39 -41.25 -6.92 -5.87
CA GLY A 39 -42.18 -5.88 -5.43
C GLY A 39 -41.59 -4.95 -4.37
N ALA A 40 -42.10 -3.72 -4.29
CA ALA A 40 -41.59 -2.70 -3.37
C ALA A 40 -41.75 -3.06 -1.88
N SER A 41 -42.65 -4.00 -1.54
CA SER A 41 -42.87 -4.45 -0.17
C SER A 41 -41.66 -5.15 0.46
N VAL A 42 -40.72 -5.67 -0.35
CA VAL A 42 -39.49 -6.28 0.17
C VAL A 42 -38.35 -5.27 0.39
N LEU A 43 -38.53 -4.00 0.04
CA LEU A 43 -37.48 -2.99 0.11
C LEU A 43 -36.83 -2.87 1.51
N PRO A 44 -37.58 -2.84 2.64
CA PRO A 44 -36.95 -2.77 3.96
C PRO A 44 -36.03 -3.96 4.23
N PHE A 45 -36.44 -5.15 3.78
CA PHE A 45 -35.66 -6.37 3.93
C PHE A 45 -34.38 -6.36 3.09
N LEU A 46 -34.44 -5.84 1.86
CA LEU A 46 -33.26 -5.69 1.00
C LEU A 46 -32.25 -4.70 1.60
N VAL A 47 -32.72 -3.57 2.13
CA VAL A 47 -31.87 -2.57 2.80
C VAL A 47 -31.18 -3.17 4.02
N VAL A 48 -31.93 -3.87 4.90
CA VAL A 48 -31.34 -4.54 6.07
C VAL A 48 -30.31 -5.59 5.65
N SER A 49 -30.60 -6.38 4.62
CA SER A 49 -29.66 -7.39 4.08
C SER A 49 -28.39 -6.74 3.55
N CYS A 50 -28.51 -5.61 2.84
CA CYS A 50 -27.36 -4.84 2.34
C CYS A 50 -26.50 -4.33 3.50
N VAL A 51 -27.11 -3.68 4.50
CA VAL A 51 -26.41 -3.12 5.65
C VAL A 51 -25.71 -4.23 6.45
N ALA A 52 -26.41 -5.33 6.72
CA ALA A 52 -25.82 -6.48 7.39
C ALA A 52 -24.64 -7.06 6.61
N GLY A 53 -24.76 -7.15 5.28
CA GLY A 53 -23.67 -7.53 4.39
C GLY A 53 -22.46 -6.60 4.53
N ILE A 54 -22.66 -5.28 4.42
CA ILE A 54 -21.59 -4.27 4.55
C ILE A 54 -20.89 -4.40 5.90
N VAL A 55 -21.64 -4.48 7.00
CA VAL A 55 -21.08 -4.62 8.34
C VAL A 55 -20.27 -5.91 8.45
N PHE A 56 -20.82 -7.04 7.99
CA PHE A 56 -20.13 -8.33 8.02
C PHE A 56 -18.83 -8.31 7.21
N GLY A 57 -18.89 -7.85 5.96
CA GLY A 57 -17.71 -7.75 5.09
C GLY A 57 -16.62 -6.85 5.68
N THR A 58 -17.03 -5.71 6.28
CA THR A 58 -16.12 -4.78 6.95
C THR A 58 -15.41 -5.44 8.12
N LEU A 59 -16.16 -6.09 9.02
CA LEU A 59 -15.60 -6.74 10.20
C LEU A 59 -14.66 -7.90 9.82
N VAL A 60 -15.05 -8.73 8.85
CA VAL A 60 -14.25 -9.86 8.39
C VAL A 60 -12.91 -9.40 7.84
N PHE A 61 -12.89 -8.42 6.94
CA PHE A 61 -11.62 -7.95 6.36
C PHE A 61 -10.79 -7.08 7.30
N TYR A 62 -11.44 -6.41 8.26
CA TYR A 62 -10.75 -5.64 9.27
C TYR A 62 -10.00 -6.54 10.27
N TYR A 63 -10.66 -7.58 10.79
CA TYR A 63 -10.09 -8.42 11.87
C TYR A 63 -9.36 -9.68 11.40
N LEU A 64 -9.80 -10.32 10.31
CA LEU A 64 -9.21 -11.60 9.87
C LEU A 64 -8.09 -11.37 8.85
N SER A 65 -7.11 -12.28 8.80
CA SER A 65 -6.12 -12.24 7.71
C SER A 65 -6.82 -12.48 6.36
N PRO A 66 -6.28 -11.97 5.23
CA PRO A 66 -6.95 -12.07 3.93
C PRO A 66 -7.29 -13.50 3.48
N ASN A 67 -6.51 -14.50 3.91
CA ASN A 67 -6.81 -15.91 3.63
C ASN A 67 -8.04 -16.38 4.43
N TRP A 68 -8.11 -16.06 5.72
CA TRP A 68 -9.26 -16.38 6.56
C TRP A 68 -10.51 -15.58 6.18
N ALA A 69 -10.34 -14.33 5.75
CA ALA A 69 -11.43 -13.50 5.24
C ALA A 69 -12.09 -14.11 4.01
N LYS A 70 -11.30 -14.63 3.06
CA LYS A 70 -11.80 -15.36 1.88
C LYS A 70 -12.56 -16.63 2.26
N VAL A 71 -12.04 -17.40 3.21
CA VAL A 71 -12.70 -18.62 3.71
C VAL A 71 -14.03 -18.26 4.39
N ALA A 72 -14.06 -17.24 5.25
CA ALA A 72 -15.27 -16.78 5.91
C ALA A 72 -16.35 -16.34 4.90
N LEU A 73 -15.97 -15.59 3.87
CA LEU A 73 -16.88 -15.20 2.79
C LEU A 73 -17.39 -16.39 1.99
N ALA A 74 -16.53 -17.37 1.69
CA ALA A 74 -16.94 -18.59 1.00
C ALA A 74 -17.95 -19.38 1.84
N VAL A 75 -17.69 -19.55 3.14
CA VAL A 75 -18.60 -20.24 4.07
C VAL A 75 -19.95 -19.54 4.14
N VAL A 76 -19.97 -18.22 4.25
CA VAL A 76 -21.22 -17.45 4.28
C VAL A 76 -21.96 -17.52 2.95
N PHE A 77 -21.26 -17.46 1.82
CA PHE A 77 -21.86 -17.57 0.50
C PHE A 77 -22.49 -18.94 0.27
N PHE A 78 -21.71 -20.03 0.43
CA PHE A 78 -22.19 -21.39 0.19
C PHE A 78 -23.21 -21.84 1.26
N GLY A 79 -23.00 -21.48 2.52
CA GLY A 79 -23.95 -21.73 3.60
C GLY A 79 -25.26 -20.98 3.39
N GLY A 80 -25.20 -19.72 2.93
CA GLY A 80 -26.37 -18.94 2.56
C GLY A 80 -27.14 -19.55 1.39
N MET A 81 -26.45 -19.98 0.32
CA MET A 81 -27.08 -20.69 -0.81
C MET A 81 -27.77 -21.98 -0.39
N ALA A 82 -27.12 -22.78 0.47
CA ALA A 82 -27.69 -24.02 0.99
C ALA A 82 -28.95 -23.75 1.84
N ALA A 83 -28.89 -22.77 2.76
CA ALA A 83 -30.04 -22.39 3.59
C ALA A 83 -31.22 -21.85 2.76
N LEU A 84 -30.95 -21.14 1.67
CA LEU A 84 -31.98 -20.65 0.75
C LEU A 84 -32.64 -21.78 -0.04
N SER A 85 -31.85 -22.75 -0.49
CA SER A 85 -32.34 -23.92 -1.21
C SER A 85 -33.31 -24.75 -0.36
N LEU A 86 -33.18 -24.67 0.97
CA LEU A 86 -34.04 -25.35 1.94
C LEU A 86 -35.28 -24.53 2.37
N SER A 87 -35.29 -23.21 2.20
CA SER A 87 -36.29 -22.32 2.83
C SER A 87 -37.45 -21.86 1.92
N GLY A 88 -37.53 -22.34 0.68
CA GLY A 88 -38.73 -22.19 -0.15
C GLY A 88 -39.19 -20.74 -0.35
N SER A 89 -38.54 -20.01 -1.27
CA SER A 89 -39.18 -19.05 -2.21
C SER A 89 -39.42 -17.57 -1.85
N ARG A 90 -39.10 -17.04 -0.66
CA ARG A 90 -39.26 -15.57 -0.40
C ARG A 90 -37.97 -14.79 -0.16
N TRP A 91 -36.88 -15.50 0.05
CA TRP A 91 -35.59 -14.94 0.47
C TRP A 91 -34.61 -14.71 -0.69
N LEU A 92 -35.01 -15.07 -1.92
CA LEU A 92 -34.16 -15.05 -3.12
C LEU A 92 -33.60 -13.66 -3.47
N GLY A 93 -34.32 -12.58 -3.14
CA GLY A 93 -33.83 -11.20 -3.38
C GLY A 93 -32.85 -10.68 -2.33
N GLY A 94 -32.91 -11.14 -1.09
CA GLY A 94 -32.08 -10.60 0.00
C GLY A 94 -30.62 -11.03 -0.07
N MET A 95 -30.35 -12.23 -0.56
CA MET A 95 -29.00 -12.79 -0.56
C MET A 95 -28.07 -12.17 -1.61
N PRO A 96 -28.48 -11.95 -2.88
CA PRO A 96 -27.67 -11.20 -3.84
C PRO A 96 -27.31 -9.81 -3.34
N VAL A 97 -28.28 -9.13 -2.70
CA VAL A 97 -28.09 -7.81 -2.10
C VAL A 97 -27.12 -7.86 -0.91
N GLY A 98 -27.29 -8.83 -0.01
CA GLY A 98 -26.38 -9.03 1.12
C GLY A 98 -24.96 -9.41 0.71
N LEU A 99 -24.80 -10.19 -0.37
CA LEU A 99 -23.50 -10.55 -0.92
C LEU A 99 -22.77 -9.36 -1.54
N LEU A 100 -23.47 -8.54 -2.33
CA LEU A 100 -22.89 -7.31 -2.88
C LEU A 100 -22.60 -6.30 -1.76
N GLY A 101 -23.46 -6.26 -0.74
CA GLY A 101 -23.19 -5.56 0.51
C GLY A 101 -21.89 -6.03 1.17
N SER A 102 -21.65 -7.34 1.27
CA SER A 102 -20.43 -7.87 1.90
C SER A 102 -19.16 -7.66 1.08
N ILE A 103 -19.24 -7.61 -0.25
CA ILE A 103 -18.12 -7.18 -1.11
C ILE A 103 -17.80 -5.71 -0.85
N THR A 104 -18.82 -4.86 -0.76
CA THR A 104 -18.67 -3.43 -0.44
C THR A 104 -18.04 -3.24 0.93
N GLY A 105 -18.55 -3.99 1.92
CA GLY A 105 -17.98 -4.05 3.26
C GLY A 105 -16.55 -4.53 3.27
N ALA A 106 -16.20 -5.56 2.48
CA ALA A 106 -14.84 -6.07 2.38
C ALA A 106 -13.86 -5.01 1.86
N ILE A 107 -14.27 -4.26 0.84
CA ILE A 107 -13.48 -3.12 0.31
C ILE A 107 -13.29 -2.07 1.41
N LEU A 108 -14.35 -1.71 2.12
CA LEU A 108 -14.30 -0.73 3.22
C LEU A 108 -13.40 -1.22 4.37
N GLY A 109 -13.55 -2.46 4.80
CA GLY A 109 -12.77 -3.08 5.87
C GLY A 109 -11.29 -3.19 5.52
N ALA A 110 -10.96 -3.58 4.29
CA ALA A 110 -9.59 -3.58 3.79
C ALA A 110 -8.99 -2.17 3.79
N HIS A 111 -9.78 -1.16 3.41
CA HIS A 111 -9.35 0.22 3.39
C HIS A 111 -9.17 0.81 4.79
N LEU A 112 -10.05 0.48 5.73
CA LEU A 112 -9.95 0.87 7.13
C LEU A 112 -8.71 0.22 7.78
N ARG A 113 -8.52 -1.07 7.55
CA ARG A 113 -7.34 -1.80 8.03
C ARG A 113 -6.05 -1.22 7.47
N TYR A 114 -6.03 -0.92 6.16
CA TYR A 114 -4.91 -0.22 5.54
C TYR A 114 -4.62 1.08 6.32
N PHE A 115 -5.62 1.92 6.55
CA PHE A 115 -5.41 3.15 7.31
C PHE A 115 -4.98 2.93 8.75
N THR A 116 -5.50 1.94 9.47
CA THR A 116 -5.12 1.69 10.87
C THR A 116 -3.71 1.15 10.98
N ASP A 117 -3.33 0.20 10.13
CA ASP A 117 -2.01 -0.41 10.09
C ASP A 117 -0.96 0.63 9.66
N HIS A 118 -1.29 1.47 8.67
CA HIS A 118 -0.42 2.57 8.24
C HIS A 118 -0.32 3.65 9.34
N ARG A 119 -1.38 3.97 10.06
CA ARG A 119 -1.31 4.90 11.21
C ARG A 119 -0.43 4.40 12.36
N HIS A 120 -0.31 3.08 12.55
CA HIS A 120 0.55 2.52 13.58
C HIS A 120 2.04 2.52 13.16
N ALA A 121 2.31 2.42 11.86
CA ALA A 121 3.65 2.70 11.31
C ALA A 121 3.99 4.21 11.33
N ARG A 122 2.99 5.10 11.37
CA ARG A 122 3.11 6.57 11.49
C ARG A 122 3.27 7.05 12.94
N ARG A 123 4.21 6.49 13.71
CA ARG A 123 4.74 7.27 14.83
C ARG A 123 5.83 8.18 14.27
N PRO A 124 5.56 9.48 14.01
CA PRO A 124 6.61 10.40 13.61
C PRO A 124 7.70 10.31 14.67
N ASN A 125 8.95 10.14 14.22
CA ASN A 125 10.08 10.28 15.11
C ASN A 125 10.13 11.77 15.48
N ARG A 126 9.43 12.17 16.55
CA ARG A 126 9.24 13.57 16.95
C ARG A 126 10.55 14.25 17.40
N GLY A 127 11.67 13.53 17.40
CA GLY A 127 12.99 14.07 17.69
C GLY A 127 13.79 14.38 16.43
N ALA A 128 14.88 15.12 16.62
CA ALA A 128 15.94 15.32 15.61
C ALA A 128 16.68 14.01 15.26
N ALA A 129 16.35 12.90 15.92
CA ALA A 129 16.95 11.60 15.66
C ALA A 129 16.57 11.07 14.27
N THR A 130 17.56 10.60 13.52
CA THR A 130 17.33 9.86 12.28
C THR A 130 17.00 8.41 12.63
N LEU A 131 15.87 7.89 12.15
CA LEU A 131 15.56 6.47 12.17
C LEU A 131 16.00 5.88 10.83
N LEU A 132 16.91 4.92 10.88
CA LEU A 132 17.43 4.21 9.73
C LEU A 132 16.81 2.81 9.67
N VAL A 133 16.28 2.44 8.50
CA VAL A 133 15.70 1.11 8.26
C VAL A 133 16.27 0.55 6.98
N GLN A 134 16.85 -0.64 7.02
CA GLN A 134 17.31 -1.36 5.84
C GLN A 134 16.38 -2.54 5.55
N TRP A 135 16.05 -2.71 4.28
CA TRP A 135 15.25 -3.83 3.81
C TRP A 135 16.09 -4.74 2.92
N SER A 136 16.03 -6.03 3.23
CA SER A 136 16.69 -7.09 2.50
C SER A 136 15.71 -8.20 2.17
N ASN A 137 15.61 -8.58 0.88
CA ASN A 137 14.64 -9.58 0.39
C ASN A 137 13.20 -9.31 0.88
N GLY A 138 12.75 -8.05 0.80
CA GLY A 138 11.41 -7.64 1.23
C GLY A 138 11.16 -7.68 2.74
N ARG A 139 12.17 -7.97 3.56
CA ARG A 139 12.08 -7.97 5.03
C ARG A 139 12.92 -6.87 5.64
N LYS A 140 12.43 -6.31 6.74
CA LYS A 140 13.20 -5.39 7.57
C LYS A 140 14.32 -6.19 8.27
N GLU A 141 15.56 -5.92 7.90
CA GLU A 141 16.74 -6.59 8.46
C GLU A 141 17.42 -5.74 9.52
N TYR A 142 17.33 -4.41 9.37
CA TYR A 142 18.01 -3.46 10.25
C TYR A 142 17.09 -2.32 10.67
N GLU A 143 17.19 -1.92 11.93
CA GLU A 143 16.62 -0.70 12.49
C GLU A 143 17.63 -0.05 13.43
N GLU A 144 17.97 1.20 13.18
CA GLU A 144 18.78 2.01 14.09
C GLU A 144 18.06 3.31 14.39
N ARG A 145 17.93 3.61 15.69
CA ARG A 145 17.43 4.89 16.18
C ARG A 145 18.62 5.79 16.46
N GLU A 146 18.47 7.07 16.14
CA GLU A 146 19.54 8.06 16.29
C GLU A 146 20.74 7.81 15.35
N ALA A 147 20.46 7.25 14.17
CA ALA A 147 21.47 6.94 13.17
C ALA A 147 22.26 8.19 12.75
N THR A 148 23.58 8.05 12.66
CA THR A 148 24.47 9.10 12.18
C THR A 148 24.44 9.20 10.65
N ALA A 149 24.95 10.31 10.12
CA ALA A 149 25.16 10.43 8.67
C ALA A 149 26.07 9.32 8.13
N GLU A 150 27.11 8.97 8.89
CA GLU A 150 28.06 7.89 8.54
C GLU A 150 27.37 6.53 8.45
N SER A 151 26.52 6.17 9.43
CA SER A 151 25.75 4.91 9.38
C SER A 151 24.80 4.87 8.18
N LEU A 152 24.11 5.99 7.90
CA LEU A 152 23.25 6.09 6.72
C LEU A 152 24.05 5.90 5.42
N GLU A 153 25.20 6.57 5.28
CA GLU A 153 26.08 6.42 4.11
C GLU A 153 26.58 4.98 3.95
N GLU A 154 27.03 4.34 5.03
CA GLU A 154 27.49 2.95 5.01
C GLU A 154 26.39 2.02 4.50
N LYS A 155 25.16 2.19 4.99
CA LYS A 155 24.01 1.40 4.53
C LYS A 155 23.69 1.65 3.07
N ILE A 156 23.76 2.89 2.60
CA ILE A 156 23.56 3.23 1.18
C ILE A 156 24.63 2.56 0.32
N ILE A 157 25.90 2.58 0.74
CA ILE A 157 27.01 1.93 0.02
C ILE A 157 26.83 0.41 -0.03
N SER A 158 26.19 -0.18 0.98
CA SER A 158 25.91 -1.62 1.03
C SER A 158 24.79 -2.09 0.08
N LEU A 159 24.08 -1.17 -0.58
CA LEU A 159 23.02 -1.53 -1.53
C LEU A 159 23.60 -2.24 -2.76
N ASP A 160 23.07 -3.43 -3.05
CA ASP A 160 23.55 -4.32 -4.12
C ASP A 160 22.52 -4.53 -5.25
N GLY A 161 21.33 -3.93 -5.13
CA GLY A 161 20.23 -4.09 -6.09
C GLY A 161 19.67 -5.51 -6.19
N LYS A 162 19.98 -6.40 -5.25
CA LYS A 162 19.54 -7.80 -5.25
C LYS A 162 18.97 -8.19 -3.89
N THR A 163 19.83 -8.22 -2.87
CA THR A 163 19.45 -8.57 -1.51
C THR A 163 19.11 -7.30 -0.75
N ALA A 164 20.09 -6.39 -0.61
CA ALA A 164 19.94 -5.08 -0.03
C ALA A 164 19.54 -4.07 -1.11
N THR A 165 18.24 -3.76 -1.16
CA THR A 165 17.66 -2.97 -2.25
C THR A 165 17.08 -1.64 -1.80
N ILE A 166 16.84 -1.45 -0.49
CA ILE A 166 16.25 -0.23 0.06
C ILE A 166 16.90 0.13 1.40
N VAL A 167 17.28 1.40 1.51
CA VAL A 167 17.57 2.07 2.78
C VAL A 167 16.59 3.23 2.95
N SER A 168 15.88 3.27 4.07
CA SER A 168 14.93 4.32 4.42
C SER A 168 15.42 5.09 5.63
N ALA A 169 15.48 6.41 5.50
CA ALA A 169 15.79 7.33 6.58
C ALA A 169 14.55 8.17 6.92
N LEU A 170 14.22 8.29 8.21
CA LEU A 170 13.14 9.15 8.70
C LEU A 170 13.70 10.14 9.72
N ARG A 171 13.31 11.41 9.62
CA ARG A 171 13.69 12.46 10.56
C ARG A 171 12.53 13.43 10.72
N GLY A 172 11.97 13.54 11.92
CA GLY A 172 10.74 14.32 12.10
C GLY A 172 9.59 13.76 11.26
N PRO A 173 8.86 14.59 10.51
CA PRO A 173 7.83 14.16 9.56
C PRO A 173 8.42 13.69 8.23
N ALA A 174 9.67 14.01 7.91
CA ALA A 174 10.26 13.77 6.60
C ALA A 174 10.81 12.35 6.46
N ARG A 175 10.85 11.87 5.21
CA ARG A 175 11.39 10.56 4.83
C ARG A 175 12.18 10.65 3.53
N MET A 176 13.30 9.94 3.50
CA MET A 176 14.09 9.73 2.29
C MET A 176 14.34 8.24 2.10
N ASP A 177 14.11 7.73 0.88
CA ASP A 177 14.39 6.35 0.52
C ASP A 177 15.46 6.29 -0.57
N PHE A 178 16.46 5.44 -0.37
CA PHE A 178 17.54 5.16 -1.29
C PHE A 178 17.35 3.74 -1.80
N CYS A 179 17.24 3.58 -3.12
CA CYS A 179 16.88 2.32 -3.75
C CYS A 179 17.82 1.96 -4.90
N GLY A 180 18.00 0.66 -5.14
CA GLY A 180 18.78 0.15 -6.27
C GLY A 180 20.15 -0.40 -5.88
N ASP A 181 21.13 -0.20 -6.74
CA ASP A 181 22.51 -0.70 -6.60
C ASP A 181 23.49 0.48 -6.46
N ALA A 182 24.27 0.51 -5.39
CA ALA A 182 25.28 1.54 -5.14
C ALA A 182 26.39 1.56 -6.22
N ARG A 183 26.60 0.47 -6.94
CA ARG A 183 27.56 0.37 -8.06
C ARG A 183 26.93 0.70 -9.41
N GLY A 184 25.63 1.00 -9.44
CA GLY A 184 24.85 1.16 -10.66
C GLY A 184 23.86 2.30 -10.58
N ALA A 185 22.67 2.05 -11.13
CA ALA A 185 21.57 3.01 -11.09
C ALA A 185 20.85 2.95 -9.75
N MET A 186 20.63 4.13 -9.18
CA MET A 186 19.89 4.32 -7.95
C MET A 186 18.67 5.20 -8.19
N VAL A 187 17.67 5.07 -7.33
CA VAL A 187 16.56 6.01 -7.25
C VAL A 187 16.49 6.52 -5.82
N VAL A 188 16.43 7.83 -5.65
CA VAL A 188 16.28 8.46 -4.35
C VAL A 188 14.95 9.19 -4.31
N PHE A 189 14.10 8.83 -3.36
CA PHE A 189 12.81 9.44 -3.14
C PHE A 189 12.84 10.29 -1.87
N TYR A 190 12.17 11.42 -1.90
CA TYR A 190 12.02 12.31 -0.75
C TYR A 190 10.56 12.71 -0.56
N ASN A 191 10.12 12.69 0.69
CA ASN A 191 8.86 13.28 1.13
C ASN A 191 9.12 14.15 2.37
N PRO A 192 8.81 15.46 2.32
CA PRO A 192 8.99 16.35 3.46
C PRO A 192 8.01 16.06 4.61
N ASP A 193 6.87 15.44 4.31
CA ASP A 193 5.81 15.10 5.27
C ASP A 193 5.19 13.74 4.95
N THR A 194 5.59 12.72 5.70
CA THR A 194 5.05 11.36 5.63
C THR A 194 3.54 11.26 5.91
N THR A 195 2.90 12.32 6.39
CA THR A 195 1.43 12.38 6.49
C THR A 195 0.74 12.75 5.17
N ASP A 196 1.45 13.45 4.27
CA ASP A 196 1.03 13.75 2.90
C ASP A 196 1.71 12.80 1.91
N GLU A 197 1.11 11.62 1.71
CA GLU A 197 1.63 10.63 0.78
C GLU A 197 1.59 11.12 -0.68
N GLY A 198 0.81 12.16 -1.03
CA GLY A 198 0.74 12.70 -2.39
C GLY A 198 2.00 13.45 -2.83
N HIS A 199 2.84 13.85 -1.87
CA HIS A 199 3.95 14.76 -2.11
C HIS A 199 5.31 14.05 -2.10
N TRP A 200 5.61 13.31 -3.18
CA TRP A 200 6.92 12.72 -3.38
C TRP A 200 7.71 13.42 -4.47
N SER A 201 9.00 13.59 -4.21
CA SER A 201 9.99 14.01 -5.20
C SER A 201 11.03 12.92 -5.40
N PHE A 202 11.63 12.87 -6.59
CA PHE A 202 12.79 12.03 -6.86
C PHE A 202 14.01 12.88 -7.21
N LEU A 203 15.19 12.35 -6.91
CA LEU A 203 16.46 12.94 -7.31
C LEU A 203 16.73 12.64 -8.78
N ALA A 204 16.69 13.67 -9.61
CA ALA A 204 16.88 13.59 -11.04
C ALA A 204 18.36 13.76 -11.44
N SER A 205 18.74 13.09 -12.53
CA SER A 205 20.01 13.35 -13.24
C SER A 205 19.75 14.23 -14.46
N PRO A 206 19.82 15.57 -14.34
CA PRO A 206 19.53 16.47 -15.45
C PRO A 206 20.52 16.25 -16.60
N GLY A 207 20.02 16.34 -17.83
CA GLY A 207 20.84 16.19 -19.05
C GLY A 207 21.13 14.74 -19.46
N VAL A 208 20.76 13.74 -18.66
CA VAL A 208 20.94 12.33 -19.03
C VAL A 208 19.72 11.85 -19.84
N VAL A 209 19.95 11.58 -21.12
CA VAL A 209 18.95 11.01 -22.05
C VAL A 209 19.36 9.58 -22.40
N GLY A 210 18.39 8.68 -22.48
CA GLY A 210 18.63 7.30 -22.89
C GLY A 210 17.47 6.36 -22.54
N PRO A 211 17.63 5.06 -22.81
CA PRO A 211 16.60 4.06 -22.52
C PRO A 211 16.35 3.97 -21.02
N SER A 212 15.13 3.55 -20.65
CA SER A 212 14.80 3.26 -19.26
C SER A 212 15.71 2.18 -18.68
N LEU A 213 16.02 2.32 -17.39
CA LEU A 213 16.81 1.38 -16.61
C LEU A 213 15.89 0.65 -15.65
N ASP A 214 16.13 -0.64 -15.53
CA ASP A 214 15.46 -1.44 -14.53
C ASP A 214 16.17 -1.32 -13.19
N VAL A 215 15.44 -0.91 -12.16
CA VAL A 215 15.92 -0.81 -10.79
C VAL A 215 15.10 -1.74 -9.92
N VAL A 216 15.78 -2.60 -9.17
CA VAL A 216 15.14 -3.52 -8.23
C VAL A 216 15.01 -2.82 -6.88
N ILE A 217 13.80 -2.86 -6.34
CA ILE A 217 13.43 -2.18 -5.10
C ILE A 217 12.54 -3.14 -4.29
N GLY A 218 13.10 -3.76 -3.26
CA GLY A 218 12.50 -4.91 -2.60
C GLY A 218 12.38 -6.09 -3.59
N ASP A 219 11.20 -6.68 -3.68
CA ASP A 219 10.90 -7.76 -4.62
C ASP A 219 10.35 -7.25 -5.97
N LEU A 220 10.29 -5.93 -6.15
CA LEU A 220 9.72 -5.29 -7.34
C LEU A 220 10.82 -4.77 -8.26
N LYS A 221 10.65 -5.03 -9.57
CA LYS A 221 11.50 -4.49 -10.62
C LYS A 221 10.76 -3.33 -11.29
N GLY A 222 11.23 -2.11 -11.05
CA GLY A 222 10.67 -0.89 -11.64
C GLY A 222 11.50 -0.44 -12.84
N SER A 223 10.84 0.02 -13.92
CA SER A 223 11.51 0.62 -15.06
C SER A 223 11.46 2.14 -14.94
N TYR A 224 12.63 2.78 -14.87
CA TYR A 224 12.80 4.21 -14.63
C TYR A 224 13.51 4.87 -15.79
N ALA A 225 13.06 6.06 -16.20
CA ALA A 225 13.84 6.82 -17.18
C ALA A 225 15.20 7.21 -16.57
N ARG A 226 16.28 7.27 -17.35
CA ARG A 226 17.61 7.65 -16.82
C ARG A 226 17.62 8.98 -16.06
N ARG A 227 16.84 9.95 -16.53
CA ARG A 227 16.65 11.24 -15.86
C ARG A 227 16.01 11.13 -14.47
N GLU A 228 15.31 10.03 -14.18
CA GLU A 228 14.66 9.70 -12.90
C GLU A 228 15.56 8.86 -11.98
N THR A 229 16.77 8.52 -12.44
CA THR A 229 17.77 7.79 -11.67
C THR A 229 18.94 8.70 -11.30
N THR A 230 19.77 8.23 -10.37
CA THR A 230 21.02 8.86 -9.93
C THR A 230 22.10 7.80 -9.75
N THR A 231 23.31 8.23 -9.42
CA THR A 231 24.42 7.40 -8.95
C THR A 231 24.62 7.57 -7.44
N LEU A 232 25.59 6.83 -6.89
CA LEU A 232 25.95 6.85 -5.48
C LEU A 232 26.35 8.24 -4.97
N GLU A 233 27.17 8.99 -5.70
CA GLU A 233 27.74 10.24 -5.19
C GLU A 233 26.65 11.31 -4.89
N PRO A 234 25.72 11.63 -5.81
CA PRO A 234 24.61 12.53 -5.47
C PRO A 234 23.68 11.97 -4.39
N ALA A 235 23.53 10.64 -4.33
CA ALA A 235 22.74 10.00 -3.27
C ALA A 235 23.37 10.21 -1.88
N LEU A 236 24.69 10.11 -1.75
CA LEU A 236 25.40 10.39 -0.49
C LEU A 236 25.35 11.87 -0.12
N VAL A 237 25.37 12.79 -1.09
CA VAL A 237 25.13 14.23 -0.82
C VAL A 237 23.73 14.45 -0.25
N ALA A 238 22.71 13.86 -0.86
CA ALA A 238 21.34 13.93 -0.36
C ALA A 238 21.22 13.32 1.06
N ALA A 239 21.87 12.19 1.31
CA ALA A 239 21.90 11.52 2.60
C ALA A 239 22.48 12.40 3.71
N ARG A 240 23.63 13.05 3.47
CA ARG A 240 24.24 13.98 4.43
C ARG A 240 23.34 15.15 4.76
N ARG A 241 22.72 15.75 3.75
CA ARG A 241 21.76 16.85 3.97
C ARG A 241 20.55 16.38 4.78
N PHE A 242 20.00 15.21 4.43
CA PHE A 242 18.84 14.67 5.13
C PHE A 242 19.17 14.29 6.59
N ALA A 243 20.31 13.66 6.83
CA ALA A 243 20.76 13.28 8.17
C ALA A 243 21.07 14.48 9.08
N SER A 244 21.32 15.67 8.52
CA SER A 244 21.56 16.90 9.30
C SER A 244 20.30 17.75 9.47
N ALA A 245 19.52 17.94 8.41
CA ALA A 245 18.38 18.88 8.39
C ALA A 245 17.01 18.21 8.24
N GLY A 246 16.93 17.01 7.69
CA GLY A 246 15.65 16.38 7.29
C GLY A 246 15.12 16.87 5.95
N ASP A 247 15.91 17.68 5.25
CA ASP A 247 15.53 18.34 4.01
C ASP A 247 16.21 17.70 2.80
N ALA A 248 15.59 17.90 1.63
CA ALA A 248 16.24 17.70 0.34
C ALA A 248 17.34 18.76 0.12
N ASP A 249 18.49 18.35 -0.43
CA ASP A 249 19.55 19.29 -0.78
C ASP A 249 19.16 20.15 -1.99
N SER A 250 19.13 21.47 -1.82
CA SER A 250 18.71 22.42 -2.85
C SER A 250 19.71 22.57 -4.01
N SER A 251 20.96 22.10 -3.83
CA SER A 251 21.94 22.05 -4.92
C SER A 251 21.68 20.89 -5.90
N LEU A 252 20.89 19.90 -5.47
CA LEU A 252 20.52 18.74 -6.27
C LEU A 252 19.21 18.98 -7.04
N SER A 253 19.02 18.26 -8.15
CA SER A 253 17.84 18.41 -8.99
C SER A 253 16.69 17.53 -8.51
N TRP A 254 15.81 18.08 -7.68
CA TRP A 254 14.60 17.37 -7.25
C TRP A 254 13.44 17.63 -8.19
N LYS A 255 12.69 16.58 -8.51
CA LYS A 255 11.49 16.66 -9.36
C LYS A 255 10.32 15.98 -8.67
N THR A 256 9.23 16.72 -8.54
CA THR A 256 7.94 16.19 -8.09
C THR A 256 7.25 15.55 -9.29
N SER A 257 6.72 14.35 -9.12
CA SER A 257 5.87 13.72 -10.13
C SER A 257 4.75 12.94 -9.43
N PRO A 258 3.49 13.07 -9.90
CA PRO A 258 2.37 12.32 -9.34
C PRO A 258 2.57 10.80 -9.48
N ASP A 259 3.32 10.35 -10.49
CA ASP A 259 3.59 8.94 -10.75
C ASP A 259 4.58 8.30 -9.76
N VAL A 260 5.23 9.09 -8.90
CA VAL A 260 6.24 8.57 -7.95
C VAL A 260 5.60 7.58 -6.98
N LEU A 261 4.35 7.82 -6.57
CA LEU A 261 3.60 6.89 -5.73
C LEU A 261 3.33 5.55 -6.40
N ASP A 262 3.16 5.53 -7.72
CA ASP A 262 2.90 4.32 -8.46
C ASP A 262 4.14 3.44 -8.62
N ARG A 263 5.30 4.09 -8.72
CA ARG A 263 6.59 3.42 -8.98
C ARG A 263 7.38 3.12 -7.71
N ARG A 264 7.20 3.90 -6.63
CA ARG A 264 7.82 3.67 -5.33
C ARG A 264 7.17 2.47 -4.63
N PRO A 265 7.94 1.41 -4.30
CA PRO A 265 7.44 0.36 -3.43
C PRO A 265 7.28 0.94 -2.03
N LEU A 266 6.11 0.75 -1.45
CA LEU A 266 5.96 0.86 0.00
C LEU A 266 6.63 -0.38 0.59
N PRO A 267 7.70 -0.26 1.40
CA PRO A 267 8.17 -1.41 2.14
C PRO A 267 7.05 -1.93 3.06
N MET A 268 6.70 -3.22 2.91
CA MET A 268 5.56 -3.90 3.57
C MET A 268 5.89 -4.53 4.93
#